data_AF-A0A8X6LSC9-F1
#
_entry.id   AF-A0A8X6LSC9-F1
#
_cell.length_a   1.000
_cell.length_b   1.000
_cell.length_c   1.000
_cell.angle_alpha   90.00
_cell.angle_beta   90.00
_cell.angle_gamma   90.00
#
_symmetry.space_group_name_H-M   'P 1'
#
loop_
_entity.id
_entity.type
_entity.pdbx_description
1 polymer ?
#
loop_
_entity_poly.entity_id
_entity_poly.type
_entity_poly.pdbx_seq_one_letter_code
_entity_poly.pdbx_strand_id
1 'polypeptide(L)' 'MGRMLAGAIAPEWHNFVSSLKALEELKIGRYLLTDSYEKLMLLGYADASESAYGAVVYMHCVKED' A
#
# COMPACT_ATOMS: atom_id res chain seq x y z
N MET A 1 -26.64 14.25 -22.36
CA MET A 1 -26.92 14.07 -20.92
C MET A 1 -25.63 13.58 -20.27
N GLY A 2 -24.77 14.48 -19.76
CA GLY A 2 -23.40 14.11 -19.38
C GLY A 2 -22.69 15.10 -18.45
N ARG A 3 -23.45 15.85 -17.62
CA ARG A 3 -22.89 16.84 -16.69
C ARG A 3 -23.49 16.73 -15.29
N MET A 4 -23.68 15.50 -14.80
CA MET A 4 -24.24 15.26 -13.45
C MET A 4 -23.40 14.29 -12.59
N LEU A 5 -22.23 13.87 -13.06
CA LEU A 5 -21.35 12.95 -12.31
C LEU A 5 -20.19 13.68 -11.61
N ALA A 6 -19.77 14.85 -12.09
CA ALA A 6 -18.59 15.54 -11.56
C ALA A 6 -18.77 16.12 -10.15
N GLY A 7 -20.01 16.49 -9.77
CA GLY A 7 -20.28 17.16 -8.49
C GLY A 7 -20.18 16.27 -7.26
N ALA A 8 -20.53 14.98 -7.39
CA ALA A 8 -20.48 14.00 -6.29
C ALA A 8 -19.11 13.30 -6.20
N ILE A 9 -18.48 13.03 -7.35
CA ILE A 9 -17.20 12.30 -7.42
C ILE A 9 -16.04 13.13 -6.84
N ALA A 10 -16.02 14.45 -7.03
CA ALA A 10 -14.89 15.27 -6.56
C ALA A 10 -14.77 15.31 -5.03
N PRO A 11 -15.84 15.52 -4.24
CA PRO A 11 -15.81 15.38 -2.79
C PRO A 11 -15.46 13.96 -2.32
N GLU A 12 -16.04 12.93 -2.94
CA GLU A 12 -15.77 11.53 -2.61
C GLU A 12 -14.30 11.16 -2.85
N TRP A 13 -13.74 11.57 -3.98
CA TRP A 13 -12.33 11.38 -4.30
C TRP A 13 -11.42 12.12 -3.31
N HIS A 14 -11.76 13.37 -2.96
CA HIS A 14 -11.00 14.13 -1.98
C HIS A 14 -11.00 13.46 -0.60
N ASN A 15 -12.15 12.94 -0.16
CA ASN A 15 -12.28 12.21 1.09
C ASN A 15 -11.49 10.89 1.07
N PHE A 16 -11.56 10.14 -0.03
CA PHE A 16 -10.79 8.92 -0.23
C PHE A 16 -9.28 9.18 -0.14
N VAL A 17 -8.75 10.13 -0.90
CA VAL A 17 -7.32 10.48 -0.87
C VAL A 17 -6.90 10.98 0.51
N SER A 18 -7.73 11.80 1.16
CA SER A 18 -7.48 12.28 2.51
C SER A 18 -7.40 11.14 3.53
N SER A 19 -8.22 10.09 3.37
CA SER A 19 -8.21 8.91 4.24
C SER A 19 -6.92 8.09 4.14
N LEU A 20 -6.19 8.18 3.02
CA LEU A 20 -4.93 7.44 2.83
C LEU A 20 -3.84 7.86 3.82
N LYS A 21 -3.94 9.05 4.44
CA LYS A 21 -3.03 9.46 5.52
C LYS A 21 -3.04 8.48 6.70
N ALA A 22 -4.16 7.82 6.97
CA ALA A 22 -4.23 6.80 8.00
C ALA A 22 -3.30 5.59 7.73
N LEU A 23 -2.94 5.33 6.46
CA LEU A 23 -1.99 4.30 6.10
C LEU A 23 -0.54 4.68 6.45
N GLU A 24 -0.22 5.98 6.53
CA GLU A 24 1.10 6.43 6.99
C GLU A 24 1.32 6.13 8.48
N GLU A 25 0.24 6.12 9.25
CA GLU A 25 0.25 5.78 10.68
C GLU A 25 0.16 4.26 10.93
N LEU A 26 -0.20 3.47 9.91
CA LEU A 26 -0.35 2.02 10.02
C LEU A 26 1.01 1.33 10.20
N LYS A 27 1.32 0.94 11.43
CA LYS A 27 2.52 0.16 11.77
C LYS A 27 2.21 -1.33 11.83
N ILE A 28 2.72 -2.09 10.87
CA ILE A 28 2.66 -3.56 10.88
C ILE A 28 4.02 -4.08 11.33
N GLY A 29 4.15 -4.41 12.62
CA GLY A 29 5.37 -5.00 13.15
C GLY A 29 5.66 -6.36 12.50
N ARG A 30 6.89 -6.57 12.02
CA ARG A 30 7.37 -7.84 11.47
C ARG A 30 8.67 -8.22 12.17
N TYR A 31 8.74 -9.46 12.64
CA TYR A 31 9.96 -10.01 13.24
C TYR A 31 10.87 -10.54 12.15
N LEU A 32 12.15 -10.17 12.22
CA LEU A 32 13.21 -10.72 11.40
C LEU A 32 13.95 -11.80 12.20
N LEU A 33 13.91 -13.04 11.73
CA LEU A 33 14.57 -14.18 12.38
C LEU A 33 16.03 -14.33 11.94
N THR A 34 16.77 -13.23 11.88
CA THR A 34 18.22 -13.24 11.61
C THR A 34 18.88 -12.11 12.39
N ASP A 35 20.04 -12.40 12.96
CA ASP A 35 20.91 -11.50 13.71
C ASP A 35 21.90 -10.76 12.81
N SER A 36 22.15 -11.27 11.60
CA SER A 36 22.93 -10.61 10.55
C SER A 36 22.14 -10.48 9.25
N TYR A 37 22.31 -9.35 8.57
CA TYR A 37 21.88 -9.11 7.19
C TYR A 37 22.77 -8.04 6.57
N GLU A 38 23.18 -8.23 5.32
CA GLU A 38 23.91 -7.22 4.55
C GLU A 38 22.92 -6.17 4.00
N LYS A 39 21.76 -6.65 3.53
CA LYS A 39 20.77 -5.81 2.85
C LYS A 39 19.34 -6.28 3.10
N LEU A 40 18.49 -5.34 3.49
CA LEU A 40 17.04 -5.55 3.64
C LEU A 40 16.29 -4.71 2.60
N MET A 41 15.37 -5.34 1.88
CA MET A 41 14.53 -4.68 0.88
C MET A 41 13.06 -5.03 1.11
N LEU A 42 12.18 -4.05 0.91
CA LEU A 42 10.74 -4.24 0.86
C LEU A 42 10.27 -4.06 -0.58
N LEU A 43 9.58 -5.06 -1.12
CA LEU A 43 9.07 -5.09 -2.48
C LEU A 43 7.54 -5.06 -2.42
N GLY A 44 6.94 -3.94 -2.80
CA GLY A 44 5.49 -3.77 -2.85
C GLY A 44 4.95 -4.01 -4.25
N TYR A 45 3.89 -4.82 -4.35
CA TYR A 45 3.11 -5.02 -5.57
C TYR A 45 1.64 -4.76 -5.25
N ALA A 46 0.94 -4.12 -6.17
CA ALA A 46 -0.50 -3.91 -6.07
C ALA A 46 -1.14 -4.26 -7.42
N ASP A 47 -2.30 -4.89 -7.35
CA ASP A 47 -3.14 -5.19 -8.50
C ASP A 47 -4.59 -4.88 -8.16
N ALA A 48 -5.35 -4.48 -9.18
CA ALA A 48 -6.73 -4.09 -9.04
C ALA A 48 -7.54 -4.61 -10.23
N SER A 49 -8.66 -5.25 -9.93
CA SER A 49 -9.65 -5.68 -10.91
C SER A 49 -11.02 -5.13 -10.52
N GLU A 50 -12.01 -5.26 -11.41
CA GLU A 50 -13.40 -4.92 -11.10
C GLU A 50 -13.96 -5.76 -9.94
N SER A 51 -13.42 -6.95 -9.69
CA SER A 51 -13.93 -7.88 -8.68
C SER A 51 -13.19 -7.82 -7.33
N ALA A 52 -11.96 -7.33 -7.30
CA ALA A 52 -11.14 -7.27 -6.09
C ALA A 52 -9.93 -6.34 -6.24
N TYR A 53 -9.44 -5.83 -5.10
CA TYR A 53 -8.20 -5.10 -4.95
C TYR A 53 -7.22 -5.90 -4.09
N GLY A 54 -5.95 -5.96 -4.47
CA GLY A 54 -4.92 -6.68 -3.73
C GLY A 54 -3.62 -5.90 -3.68
N ALA A 55 -2.97 -5.93 -2.52
CA ALA A 55 -1.59 -5.45 -2.37
C ALA A 55 -0.79 -6.46 -1.55
N VAL A 56 0.45 -6.69 -1.94
CA VAL A 56 1.37 -7.57 -1.24
C VAL A 56 2.71 -6.86 -1.05
N VAL A 57 3.30 -7.06 0.13
CA VAL A 57 4.65 -6.56 0.45
C VAL A 57 5.50 -7.76 0.78
N TYR A 58 6.53 -8.00 -0.03
CA TYR A 58 7.54 -9.02 0.24
C TYR A 58 8.74 -8.38 0.95
N MET A 59 9.33 -9.13 1.86
CA MET A 59 10.60 -8.80 2.49
C MET A 59 11.69 -9.66 1.87
N HIS A 60 12.70 -9.03 1.28
CA HIS A 60 13.87 -9.71 0.74
C HIS A 60 15.09 -9.35 1.61
N CYS A 61 15.71 -10.38 2.20
CA CYS A 61 16.85 -10.25 3.09
C CYS A 61 18.05 -10.95 2.45
N VAL A 62 19.16 -10.23 2.30
CA VAL A 62 20.46 -10.75 1.86
C VAL A 62 21.33 -10.92 3.10
N LYS A 63 21.91 -12.11 3.28
CA LYS A 63 22.85 -12.40 4.38
C LYS A 63 24.28 -12.16 3.90
N GLU A 64 25.13 -11.78 4.85
CA GLU A 64 26.57 -11.82 4.65
C GLU A 64 27.02 -13.29 4.52
N ASP A 65 27.96 -13.57 3.62
CA ASP A 65 28.54 -14.90 3.40
C ASP A 65 29.40 -15.39 4.59
#